data_AF-A0A9Q9SL67-F1
#
_entry.id   AF-A0A9Q9SL67-F1
#
_cell.length_a   1.000
_cell.length_b   1.000
_cell.length_c   1.000
_cell.angle_alpha   90.00
_cell.angle_beta   90.00
_cell.angle_gamma   90.00
#
_symmetry.space_group_name_H-M   'P 1'
#
loop_
_entity.id
_entity.type
_entity.pdbx_description
1 polymer ?
#
loop_
_entity_poly.entity_id
_entity_poly.type
_entity_poly.pdbx_seq_one_letter_code
_entity_poly.pdbx_strand_id
1 'polypeptide(L)'
;MIDILPPNATRLERRLAATNARIDDVPTPLATLTSPDAIRSDLLPWLAWHLGVDAWKDYWPEYVKRARVGQAIPIARRKGTAASVREVVATFGGNIVLREWFEQRPPGPPGTFDLVMTVSAQEGEPPTAAYVADILAEIDRTKPVRAHYTFTQGFEMRCRQPVGAAARVAAYRRLNLTDY
;
A
#
# COMPACT_ATOMS: atom_id res chain seq x y z
N MET A 1 0.67 -41.80 7.52
CA MET A 1 -0.70 -42.19 7.95
C MET A 1 -0.54 -43.24 9.02
N ILE A 2 -1.02 -42.98 10.23
CA ILE A 2 -0.99 -43.95 11.33
C ILE A 2 -2.09 -44.96 11.06
N ASP A 3 -1.77 -46.26 10.98
CA ASP A 3 -2.76 -47.31 10.83
C ASP A 3 -3.50 -47.47 12.16
N ILE A 4 -4.76 -47.06 12.19
CA ILE A 4 -5.63 -47.12 13.37
C ILE A 4 -6.25 -48.51 13.56
N LEU A 5 -6.04 -49.44 12.62
CA LEU A 5 -6.59 -50.78 12.72
C LEU A 5 -5.79 -51.64 13.71
N PRO A 6 -6.47 -52.50 14.49
CA PRO A 6 -5.79 -53.46 15.33
C PRO A 6 -5.06 -54.53 14.48
N PRO A 7 -4.00 -55.16 15.02
CA PRO A 7 -3.16 -56.08 14.26
C PRO A 7 -3.90 -57.30 13.69
N ASN A 8 -5.02 -57.70 14.31
CA ASN A 8 -5.89 -58.79 13.87
C ASN A 8 -6.91 -58.39 12.79
N ALA A 9 -6.83 -57.18 12.23
CA ALA A 9 -7.80 -56.70 11.24
C ALA A 9 -7.85 -57.57 9.98
N THR A 10 -9.06 -57.89 9.53
CA THR A 10 -9.30 -58.73 8.37
C THR A 10 -8.97 -57.99 7.06
N ARG A 11 -8.82 -58.73 5.96
CA ARG A 11 -8.54 -58.13 4.64
C ARG A 11 -9.68 -57.21 4.17
N LEU A 12 -10.93 -57.48 4.57
CA LEU A 12 -12.08 -56.64 4.28
C LEU A 12 -12.00 -55.32 5.05
N GLU A 13 -11.73 -55.37 6.36
CA GLU A 13 -11.58 -54.18 7.21
C GLU A 13 -10.47 -53.25 6.71
N ARG A 14 -9.31 -53.81 6.35
CA ARG A 14 -8.20 -53.02 5.77
C ARG A 14 -8.59 -52.34 4.45
N ARG A 15 -9.35 -53.04 3.59
CA ARG A 15 -9.84 -52.48 2.32
C ARG A 15 -10.90 -51.40 2.54
N LEU A 16 -11.79 -51.59 3.50
CA LEU A 16 -12.80 -50.61 3.87
C LEU A 16 -12.12 -49.34 4.42
N ALA A 17 -11.16 -49.48 5.32
CA ALA A 17 -10.37 -48.36 5.85
C ALA A 17 -9.63 -47.60 4.73
N ALA A 18 -8.97 -48.30 3.80
CA ALA A 18 -8.30 -47.67 2.67
C ALA A 18 -9.26 -46.91 1.74
N THR A 19 -10.48 -47.42 1.56
CA THR A 19 -11.51 -46.73 0.75
C THR A 19 -12.02 -45.49 1.47
N ASN A 20 -12.21 -45.56 2.79
CA ASN A 20 -12.73 -44.46 3.62
C ASN A 20 -11.68 -43.37 3.93
N ALA A 21 -10.39 -43.70 3.88
CA ALA A 21 -9.30 -42.73 4.10
C ALA A 21 -9.36 -41.52 3.15
N ARG A 22 -9.97 -41.68 1.96
CA ARG A 22 -10.22 -40.57 1.02
C ARG A 22 -11.11 -39.46 1.57
N ILE A 23 -11.93 -39.72 2.57
CA ILE A 23 -12.78 -38.71 3.22
C ILE A 23 -11.92 -37.76 4.07
N ASP A 24 -10.87 -38.29 4.72
CA ASP A 24 -9.94 -37.51 5.53
C ASP A 24 -8.95 -36.71 4.68
N ASP A 25 -8.70 -37.15 3.44
CA ASP A 25 -7.80 -36.48 2.47
C ASP A 25 -8.43 -35.24 1.79
N VAL A 26 -9.65 -34.85 2.15
CA VAL A 26 -10.27 -33.64 1.60
C VAL A 26 -9.44 -32.42 2.03
N PRO A 27 -8.87 -31.66 1.08
CA PRO A 27 -8.06 -30.49 1.43
C PRO A 27 -8.88 -29.48 2.22
N THR A 28 -8.43 -29.18 3.45
CA THR A 28 -9.06 -28.20 4.33
C THR A 28 -8.13 -27.00 4.54
N PRO A 29 -8.10 -26.03 3.62
CA PRO A 29 -7.21 -24.86 3.70
C PRO A 29 -7.73 -23.83 4.72
N LEU A 30 -8.08 -24.24 5.92
CA LEU A 30 -8.60 -23.36 6.97
C LEU A 30 -7.50 -22.46 7.53
N ALA A 31 -6.28 -22.98 7.67
CA ALA A 31 -5.14 -22.22 8.18
C ALA A 31 -4.77 -21.04 7.28
N THR A 32 -5.02 -21.14 5.97
CA THR A 32 -4.73 -20.04 5.03
C THR A 32 -5.75 -18.90 5.10
N LEU A 33 -6.94 -19.13 5.67
CA LEU A 33 -8.00 -18.12 5.76
C LEU A 33 -7.67 -16.98 6.72
N THR A 34 -6.76 -17.20 7.68
CA THR A 34 -6.34 -16.18 8.65
C THR A 34 -5.04 -15.49 8.26
N SER A 35 -4.34 -15.99 7.23
CA SER A 35 -3.08 -15.42 6.75
C SER A 35 -3.33 -14.39 5.64
N PRO A 36 -3.01 -13.09 5.86
CA PRO A 36 -3.18 -12.06 4.84
C PRO A 36 -2.32 -12.30 3.59
N ASP A 37 -1.22 -13.04 3.70
CA ASP A 37 -0.32 -13.33 2.58
C ASP A 37 -0.71 -14.59 1.80
N ALA A 38 -1.24 -15.61 2.49
CA ALA A 38 -1.56 -16.90 1.88
C ALA A 38 -3.04 -17.04 1.47
N ILE A 39 -3.94 -16.18 1.97
CA ILE A 39 -5.35 -16.22 1.59
C ILE A 39 -5.52 -15.91 0.10
N ARG A 40 -6.49 -16.57 -0.54
CA ARG A 40 -6.88 -16.25 -1.91
C ARG A 40 -7.41 -14.81 -1.99
N SER A 41 -7.12 -14.12 -3.08
CA SER A 41 -7.45 -12.69 -3.26
C SER A 41 -8.95 -12.41 -3.27
N ASP A 42 -9.77 -13.37 -3.71
CA ASP A 42 -11.24 -13.28 -3.70
C ASP A 42 -11.83 -13.34 -2.28
N LEU A 43 -11.13 -13.96 -1.34
CA LEU A 43 -11.56 -14.07 0.06
C LEU A 43 -10.96 -12.99 0.98
N LEU A 44 -9.94 -12.28 0.50
CA LEU A 44 -9.26 -11.22 1.25
C LEU A 44 -10.19 -10.09 1.76
N PRO A 45 -11.22 -9.62 1.01
CA PRO A 45 -12.14 -8.60 1.53
C PRO A 45 -12.91 -9.07 2.77
N TRP A 46 -13.23 -10.36 2.87
CA TRP A 46 -13.93 -10.92 4.03
C TRP A 46 -13.02 -10.97 5.27
N LEU A 47 -11.74 -11.31 5.07
CA LEU A 47 -10.75 -11.22 6.14
C LEU A 47 -10.55 -9.75 6.58
N ALA A 48 -10.52 -8.81 5.64
CA ALA A 48 -10.44 -7.39 5.93
C ALA A 48 -11.62 -6.91 6.80
N TRP A 49 -12.84 -7.30 6.43
CA TRP A 49 -14.05 -7.01 7.20
C TRP A 49 -13.99 -7.61 8.61
N HIS A 50 -13.56 -8.87 8.74
CA HIS A 50 -13.41 -9.54 10.03
C HIS A 50 -12.41 -8.80 10.96
N LEU A 51 -11.36 -8.20 10.40
CA LEU A 51 -10.35 -7.45 11.14
C LEU A 51 -10.71 -5.97 11.36
N GLY A 52 -11.90 -5.52 10.94
CA GLY A 52 -12.38 -4.14 11.13
C GLY A 52 -11.75 -3.12 10.19
N VAL A 53 -11.38 -3.53 8.97
CA VAL A 53 -10.91 -2.61 7.93
C VAL A 53 -12.12 -1.98 7.25
N ASP A 54 -12.38 -0.70 7.51
CA ASP A 54 -13.55 0.02 7.02
C ASP A 54 -13.41 0.53 5.56
N ALA A 55 -12.19 0.83 5.10
CA ALA A 55 -11.94 1.23 3.71
C ALA A 55 -11.47 0.03 2.89
N TRP A 56 -12.18 -0.24 1.80
CA TRP A 56 -11.80 -1.22 0.80
C TRP A 56 -12.12 -0.70 -0.60
N LYS A 57 -11.14 -0.71 -1.51
CA LYS A 57 -11.33 -0.34 -2.91
C LYS A 57 -10.81 -1.42 -3.84
N ASP A 58 -11.58 -1.70 -4.89
CA ASP A 58 -11.23 -2.74 -5.85
C ASP A 58 -9.99 -2.38 -6.68
N TYR A 59 -9.79 -1.09 -6.98
CA TYR A 59 -8.63 -0.61 -7.73
C TYR A 59 -7.33 -0.58 -6.90
N TRP A 60 -7.38 -0.83 -5.59
CA TRP A 60 -6.14 -0.90 -4.82
C TRP A 60 -5.31 -2.12 -5.26
N PRO A 61 -3.99 -1.95 -5.45
CA PRO A 61 -3.10 -3.05 -5.72
C PRO A 61 -3.19 -4.13 -4.65
N GLU A 62 -3.00 -5.39 -5.04
CA GLU A 62 -3.11 -6.53 -4.13
C GLU A 62 -2.16 -6.43 -2.94
N TYR A 63 -0.93 -5.94 -3.15
CA TYR A 63 0.03 -5.76 -2.07
C TYR A 63 -0.45 -4.76 -1.01
N VAL A 64 -1.11 -3.67 -1.42
CA VAL A 64 -1.70 -2.67 -0.50
C VAL A 64 -2.81 -3.31 0.30
N LYS A 65 -3.69 -4.05 -0.37
CA LYS A 65 -4.79 -4.78 0.27
C LYS A 65 -4.26 -5.76 1.33
N ARG A 66 -3.26 -6.58 0.99
CA ARG A 66 -2.66 -7.54 1.93
C ARG A 66 -1.92 -6.85 3.07
N ALA A 67 -1.14 -5.81 2.79
CA ALA A 67 -0.46 -5.02 3.82
C ALA A 67 -1.47 -4.37 4.78
N ARG A 68 -2.59 -3.84 4.27
CA ARG A 68 -3.66 -3.24 5.08
C ARG A 68 -4.27 -4.26 6.04
N VAL A 69 -4.61 -5.44 5.54
CA VAL A 69 -5.18 -6.54 6.34
C VAL A 69 -4.16 -7.02 7.38
N GLY A 70 -2.89 -7.17 7.01
CA GLY A 70 -1.82 -7.58 7.93
C GLY A 70 -1.53 -6.58 9.04
N GLN A 71 -1.67 -5.28 8.78
CA GLN A 71 -1.43 -4.22 9.77
C GLN A 71 -2.70 -3.78 10.52
N ALA A 72 -3.87 -4.37 10.24
CA ALA A 72 -5.13 -3.97 10.85
C ALA A 72 -5.09 -4.01 12.39
N ILE A 73 -4.61 -5.11 12.98
CA ILE A 73 -4.57 -5.30 14.45
C ILE A 73 -3.54 -4.36 15.12
N PRO A 74 -2.26 -4.27 14.67
CA PRO A 74 -1.30 -3.32 15.23
C PRO A 74 -1.79 -1.87 15.19
N ILE A 75 -2.36 -1.43 14.06
CA ILE A 75 -2.87 -0.08 13.89
C ILE A 75 -4.04 0.18 14.83
N ALA A 76 -5.00 -0.75 14.91
CA ALA A 76 -6.16 -0.63 15.80
C ALA A 76 -5.75 -0.50 17.27
N ARG A 77 -4.71 -1.22 17.72
CA ARG A 77 -4.19 -1.16 19.10
C ARG A 77 -3.55 0.19 19.46
N ARG A 78 -3.02 0.92 18.47
CA ARG A 78 -2.29 2.18 18.65
C ARG A 78 -3.05 3.38 18.08
N LYS A 79 -4.32 3.20 17.74
CA LYS A 79 -5.16 4.21 17.11
C LYS A 79 -5.14 5.51 17.93
N GLY A 80 -5.05 6.64 17.25
CA GLY A 80 -4.92 7.95 17.89
C GLY A 80 -3.47 8.39 18.16
N THR A 81 -2.47 7.59 17.83
CA THR A 81 -1.06 7.98 17.95
C THR A 81 -0.47 8.41 16.62
N ALA A 82 0.56 9.27 16.64
CA ALA A 82 1.34 9.58 15.43
C ALA A 82 1.92 8.32 14.78
N ALA A 83 2.28 7.30 15.57
CA ALA A 83 2.76 6.01 15.07
C ALA A 83 1.70 5.30 14.21
N SER A 84 0.45 5.24 14.67
CA SER A 84 -0.64 4.65 13.88
C SER A 84 -0.89 5.37 12.55
N VAL A 85 -0.77 6.70 12.52
CA VAL A 85 -0.88 7.49 11.27
C VAL A 85 0.26 7.15 10.31
N ARG A 86 1.50 7.01 10.82
CA ARG A 86 2.65 6.58 10.00
C ARG A 86 2.47 5.16 9.45
N GLU A 87 2.03 4.22 10.30
CA GLU A 87 1.76 2.84 9.91
C GLU A 87 0.66 2.75 8.84
N VAL A 88 -0.42 3.53 8.96
CA VAL A 88 -1.46 3.63 7.93
C VAL A 88 -0.88 4.06 6.59
N VAL A 89 -0.15 5.16 6.54
CA VAL A 89 0.39 5.66 5.27
C VAL A 89 1.42 4.70 4.67
N ALA A 90 2.21 4.03 5.50
CA ALA A 90 3.15 3.00 5.05
C ALA A 90 2.44 1.82 4.34
N THR A 91 1.22 1.44 4.75
CA THR A 91 0.44 0.38 4.07
C THR A 91 0.04 0.75 2.64
N PHE A 92 -0.07 2.04 2.34
CA PHE A 92 -0.33 2.56 0.99
C PHE A 92 0.96 2.75 0.17
N GLY A 93 2.11 2.33 0.68
CA GLY A 93 3.40 2.50 0.00
C GLY A 93 3.89 3.96 -0.05
N GLY A 94 3.25 4.86 0.71
CA GLY A 94 3.67 6.25 0.82
C GLY A 94 4.76 6.43 1.86
N ASN A 95 5.71 7.32 1.58
CA ASN A 95 6.61 7.84 2.61
C ASN A 95 5.97 9.09 3.23
N ILE A 96 5.97 9.13 4.56
CA ILE A 96 5.36 10.19 5.35
C ILE A 96 6.38 10.78 6.32
N VAL A 97 6.42 12.10 6.35
CA VAL A 97 7.05 12.87 7.42
C VAL A 97 5.92 13.54 8.20
N LEU A 98 5.74 13.10 9.44
CA LEU A 98 4.78 13.68 10.38
C LEU A 98 5.57 14.51 11.40
N ARG A 99 5.22 15.80 11.52
CA ARG A 99 5.82 16.73 12.49
C ARG A 99 4.73 17.27 13.42
N GLU A 100 4.84 17.01 14.71
CA GLU A 100 3.87 17.52 15.68
C GLU A 100 4.15 19.01 16.01
N TRP A 101 3.13 19.74 16.46
CA TRP A 101 3.24 21.19 16.74
C TRP A 101 4.42 21.57 17.66
N PHE A 102 4.78 20.71 18.62
CA PHE A 102 5.88 20.93 19.55
C PHE A 102 7.27 20.65 18.95
N GLU A 103 7.34 19.96 17.81
CA GLU A 103 8.59 19.68 17.09
C GLU A 103 8.96 20.81 16.12
N GLN A 104 7.99 21.70 15.82
CA GLN A 104 8.18 22.84 14.92
C GLN A 104 8.97 23.97 15.58
N ARG A 105 9.68 24.76 14.76
CA ARG A 105 10.38 25.97 15.21
C ARG A 105 10.01 27.13 14.29
N PRO A 106 9.18 28.10 14.74
CA PRO A 106 8.52 28.18 16.06
C PRO A 106 7.45 27.08 16.27
N PRO A 107 7.08 26.74 17.53
CA PRO A 107 6.02 25.77 17.79
C PRO A 107 4.66 26.21 17.19
N GLY A 108 3.96 25.27 16.56
CA GLY A 108 2.63 25.50 15.99
C GLY A 108 1.51 25.53 17.04
N PRO A 109 0.24 25.70 16.64
CA PRO A 109 -0.90 25.66 17.55
C PRO A 109 -1.04 24.29 18.24
N PRO A 110 -1.33 24.23 19.56
CA PRO A 110 -1.47 22.96 20.27
C PRO A 110 -2.53 22.05 19.65
N GLY A 111 -2.23 20.76 19.55
CA GLY A 111 -3.12 19.77 18.94
C GLY A 111 -3.10 19.75 17.41
N THR A 112 -2.12 20.40 16.79
CA THR A 112 -1.91 20.34 15.33
C THR A 112 -0.67 19.51 14.96
N PHE A 113 -0.65 19.01 13.74
CA PHE A 113 0.52 18.35 13.16
C PHE A 113 0.59 18.58 11.65
N ASP A 114 1.80 18.64 11.11
CA ASP A 114 2.02 18.73 9.67
C ASP A 114 2.31 17.35 9.11
N LEU A 115 1.64 17.02 8.01
CA LEU A 115 1.74 15.75 7.33
C LEU A 115 2.25 15.98 5.92
N VAL A 116 3.55 15.70 5.70
CA VAL A 116 4.18 15.77 4.39
C VAL A 116 4.26 14.37 3.83
N MET A 117 3.55 14.12 2.73
CA MET A 117 3.50 12.80 2.10
C MET A 117 4.07 12.87 0.69
N THR A 118 4.97 11.94 0.40
CA THR A 118 5.42 11.66 -0.97
C THR A 118 4.88 10.30 -1.35
N VAL A 119 3.93 10.31 -2.28
CA VAL A 119 3.41 9.07 -2.86
C VAL A 119 4.24 8.81 -4.10
N SER A 120 5.12 7.82 -4.02
CA SER A 120 5.82 7.34 -5.20
C SER A 120 4.78 6.70 -6.13
N ALA A 121 4.65 7.23 -7.35
CA ALA A 121 3.95 6.58 -8.44
C ALA A 121 4.61 5.21 -8.69
N GLN A 122 4.04 4.14 -8.15
CA GLN A 122 4.37 2.80 -8.61
C GLN A 122 3.67 2.60 -9.96
N GLU A 123 4.45 2.22 -10.97
CA GLU A 123 4.08 2.14 -12.39
C GLU A 123 4.00 3.47 -13.17
N GLY A 124 4.61 4.55 -12.67
CA GLY A 124 4.74 5.80 -13.43
C GLY A 124 3.43 6.55 -13.68
N GLU A 125 2.32 6.06 -13.13
CA GLU A 125 1.04 6.75 -13.14
C GLU A 125 0.94 7.63 -11.88
N PRO A 126 0.70 8.94 -12.03
CA PRO A 126 0.57 9.82 -10.88
C PRO A 126 -0.56 9.29 -9.97
N PRO A 127 -0.36 9.31 -8.64
CA PRO A 127 -1.38 8.87 -7.70
C PRO A 127 -2.67 9.63 -7.97
N THR A 128 -3.72 8.91 -8.36
CA THR A 128 -5.02 9.51 -8.70
C THR A 128 -5.52 10.31 -7.49
N ALA A 129 -6.22 11.42 -7.72
CA ALA A 129 -6.84 12.20 -6.65
C ALA A 129 -7.73 11.33 -5.73
N ALA A 130 -8.38 10.30 -6.29
CA ALA A 130 -9.15 9.31 -5.54
C ALA A 130 -8.29 8.52 -4.55
N TYR A 131 -7.08 8.12 -4.94
CA TYR A 131 -6.17 7.37 -4.08
C TYR A 131 -5.67 8.23 -2.90
N VAL A 132 -5.33 9.51 -3.16
CA VAL A 132 -4.96 10.45 -2.11
C VAL A 132 -6.13 10.68 -1.15
N ALA A 133 -7.35 10.84 -1.68
CA ALA A 133 -8.56 11.01 -0.88
C ALA A 133 -8.83 9.79 0.03
N ASP A 134 -8.59 8.58 -0.45
CA ASP A 134 -8.71 7.37 0.37
C ASP A 134 -7.72 7.37 1.55
N ILE A 135 -6.47 7.76 1.29
CA ILE A 135 -5.44 7.84 2.32
C ILE A 135 -5.84 8.87 3.38
N LEU A 136 -6.28 10.05 2.95
CA LEU A 136 -6.74 11.11 3.87
C LEU A 136 -7.93 10.65 4.70
N ALA A 137 -8.92 9.99 4.09
CA ALA A 137 -10.05 9.42 4.80
C ALA A 137 -9.61 8.40 5.86
N GLU A 138 -8.58 7.61 5.57
CA GLU A 138 -8.06 6.62 6.52
C GLU A 138 -7.24 7.25 7.65
N ILE A 139 -6.49 8.32 7.36
CA ILE A 139 -5.82 9.14 8.37
C ILE A 139 -6.88 9.77 9.30
N ASP A 140 -7.96 10.31 8.75
CA ASP A 140 -9.04 10.93 9.52
C ASP A 140 -9.73 9.94 10.47
N ARG A 141 -9.87 8.67 10.05
CA ARG A 141 -10.39 7.62 10.92
C ARG A 141 -9.42 7.21 12.03
N THR A 142 -8.11 7.30 11.77
CA THR A 142 -7.06 6.80 12.67
C THR A 142 -6.61 7.84 13.68
N LYS A 143 -6.54 9.12 13.28
CA LYS A 143 -6.12 10.21 14.14
C LYS A 143 -7.14 10.47 15.27
N PRO A 144 -6.73 11.08 16.38
CA PRO A 144 -7.69 11.60 17.35
C PRO A 144 -8.57 12.68 16.72
N VAL A 145 -9.88 12.67 17.03
CA VAL A 145 -10.84 13.65 16.49
C VAL A 145 -10.43 15.10 16.77
N ARG A 146 -9.83 15.35 17.93
CA ARG A 146 -9.33 16.67 18.35
C ARG A 146 -8.07 17.14 17.63
N ALA A 147 -7.41 16.26 16.86
CA ALA A 147 -6.15 16.57 16.21
C ALA A 147 -6.39 17.06 14.77
N HIS A 148 -5.87 18.24 14.46
CA HIS A 148 -5.99 18.87 13.14
C HIS A 148 -4.64 18.80 12.41
N TYR A 149 -4.68 18.69 11.08
CA TYR A 149 -3.45 18.60 10.31
C TYR A 149 -3.47 19.45 9.05
N THR A 150 -2.27 19.88 8.66
CA THR A 150 -2.01 20.44 7.35
C THR A 150 -1.40 19.35 6.49
N PHE A 151 -2.06 19.02 5.38
CA PHE A 151 -1.55 18.05 4.42
C PHE A 151 -0.74 18.75 3.33
N THR A 152 0.50 18.31 3.13
CA THR A 152 1.35 18.75 2.02
C THR A 152 1.74 17.55 1.18
N GLN A 153 1.33 17.53 -0.09
CA GLN A 153 1.72 16.50 -1.03
C GLN A 153 2.98 16.93 -1.79
N GLY A 154 4.05 16.16 -1.64
CA GLY A 154 5.23 16.29 -2.47
C GLY A 154 5.06 15.53 -3.77
N PHE A 155 5.41 16.16 -4.89
CA PHE A 155 5.47 15.53 -6.21
C PHE A 155 6.90 15.60 -6.74
N GLU A 156 7.45 14.47 -7.15
CA GLU A 156 8.70 14.39 -7.91
C GLU A 156 8.34 14.10 -9.38
N MET A 157 8.72 14.99 -10.29
CA MET A 157 8.57 14.78 -11.73
C MET A 157 9.96 14.73 -12.36
N ARG A 158 10.31 13.59 -12.96
CA ARG A 158 11.51 13.47 -13.78
C ARG A 158 11.15 13.78 -15.23
N CYS A 159 11.61 14.92 -15.73
CA CYS A 159 11.45 15.30 -17.12
C CYS A 159 12.81 15.29 -17.83
N ARG A 160 12.85 14.83 -19.09
CA ARG A 160 14.03 14.95 -19.94
C ARG A 160 13.98 16.31 -20.64
N GLN A 161 14.93 17.19 -20.35
CA GLN A 161 15.05 18.48 -21.04
C GLN A 161 15.93 18.34 -22.30
N PRO A 162 15.38 18.51 -23.51
CA PRO A 162 16.20 18.59 -24.72
C PRO A 162 16.84 19.99 -24.82
N VAL A 163 18.16 20.05 -24.96
CA VAL A 163 18.87 21.30 -25.29
C VAL A 163 19.06 21.34 -26.80
N GLY A 164 18.50 22.35 -27.46
CA GLY A 164 18.67 22.61 -28.89
C GLY A 164 19.56 23.84 -29.13
N ALA A 165 20.54 23.73 -30.02
CA ALA A 165 21.36 24.85 -30.49
C ALA A 165 21.01 25.18 -31.93
N ALA A 166 20.81 26.47 -32.24
CA ALA A 166 20.61 26.95 -33.60
C ALA A 166 21.85 27.76 -34.03
N ALA A 167 22.47 27.38 -35.15
CA ALA A 167 23.52 28.15 -35.80
C ALA A 167 22.98 28.71 -37.11
N ARG A 168 23.13 30.03 -37.32
CA ARG A 168 22.72 30.69 -38.56
C ARG A 168 23.99 31.10 -39.32
N VAL A 169 24.19 30.54 -40.51
CA VAL A 169 25.34 30.88 -41.35
C VAL A 169 25.11 32.28 -41.93
N ALA A 170 26.00 33.22 -41.59
CA ALA A 170 26.05 34.54 -42.23
C ALA A 170 27.19 34.55 -43.25
N ALA A 171 26.85 34.65 -44.54
CA ALA A 171 27.83 34.83 -45.61
C ALA A 171 27.98 36.33 -45.90
N TYR A 172 29.16 36.88 -45.63
CA TYR A 172 29.52 38.26 -45.99
C TYR A 172 30.27 38.26 -47.31
N ARG A 173 29.75 38.95 -48.32
CA ARG A 173 30.45 39.21 -49.58
C ARG A 173 30.94 40.65 -49.57
N ARG A 174 32.27 40.84 -49.59
CA ARG A 174 32.89 42.16 -49.68
C ARG A 174 32.67 42.71 -51.09
N LEU A 175 31.97 43.84 -51.21
CA LEU A 175 31.85 44.58 -52.46
C LEU A 175 33.04 45.53 -52.56
N ASN A 176 33.90 45.32 -53.56
CA ASN A 176 34.91 46.29 -53.93
C ASN A 176 34.27 47.23 -54.96
N LEU A 177 33.95 48.45 -54.54
CA LEU A 177 33.65 49.56 -55.44
C LEU A 177 34.97 50.07 -56.01
N THR A 178 35.08 50.07 -57.33
CA THR A 178 36.19 50.67 -58.05
C THR A 178 35.59 51.86 -58.78
N ASP A 179 35.90 53.06 -58.33
CA ASP A 179 35.51 54.30 -59.01
C ASP A 179 36.45 54.49 -60.21
N TYR A 180 35.85 54.76 -61.38
CA TYR A 180 36.53 55.23 -62.60
C TYR A 180 36.29 56.73 -62.76
#